data_AF-A0A382UC38-F1
#
_entry.id   AF-A0A382UC38-F1
#
_cell.length_a   1.000
_cell.length_b   1.000
_cell.length_c   1.000
_cell.angle_alpha   90.00
_cell.angle_beta   90.00
_cell.angle_gamma   90.00
#
_symmetry.space_group_name_H-M   'P 1'
#
loop_
_entity.id
_entity.type
_entity.pdbx_description
1 polymer ?
#
loop_
_entity_poly.entity_id
_entity_poly.type
_entity_poly.pdbx_seq_one_letter_code
_entity_poly.pdbx_strand_id
1 'polypeptide(L)'
;MKIIAIHSHKDGLNFLKKNHPTELEEIKLVVKNTDAKKHRTKTSKEITMKGKKLYAPKKLNIEMKEEFEKLGWKAHKIPVTTEVKNPPYKEKFKGSREVDFLKNKVAVEVQFGKYAFMAYDM
;
A
#
# COMPACT_ATOMS: atom_id res chain seq x y z
N MET A 1 -11.10 10.77 1.13
CA MET A 1 -11.65 9.75 0.22
C MET A 1 -12.75 8.96 0.95
N LYS A 2 -13.33 7.91 0.37
CA LYS A 2 -14.31 7.05 1.06
C LYS A 2 -13.99 5.56 0.84
N ILE A 3 -14.19 4.76 1.88
CA ILE A 3 -14.09 3.30 1.80
C ILE A 3 -15.40 2.80 1.20
N ILE A 4 -15.33 2.11 0.06
CA ILE A 4 -16.51 1.58 -0.63
C ILE A 4 -16.71 0.08 -0.40
N ALA A 5 -15.64 -0.64 -0.08
CA ALA A 5 -15.64 -2.08 0.12
C ALA A 5 -14.48 -2.46 1.03
N ILE A 6 -14.68 -3.54 1.80
CA ILE A 6 -13.66 -4.17 2.63
C ILE A 6 -13.79 -5.67 2.39
N HIS A 7 -12.67 -6.32 2.06
CA HIS A 7 -12.57 -7.78 2.00
C HIS A 7 -11.66 -8.25 3.13
N SER A 8 -12.11 -9.24 3.90
CA SER A 8 -11.34 -9.81 5.01
C SER A 8 -10.91 -11.23 4.65
N HIS A 9 -9.62 -11.40 4.33
CA HIS A 9 -9.03 -12.70 4.08
C HIS A 9 -8.52 -13.32 5.39
N LYS A 10 -8.76 -14.62 5.59
CA LYS A 10 -8.35 -15.39 6.80
C LYS A 10 -8.67 -14.69 8.12
N ASP A 11 -9.85 -14.07 8.21
CA ASP A 11 -10.32 -13.34 9.39
C ASP A 11 -9.43 -12.17 9.85
N GLY A 12 -8.61 -11.64 8.94
CA GLY A 12 -7.65 -10.57 9.24
C GLY A 12 -8.30 -9.29 9.79
N LEU A 13 -9.51 -8.94 9.36
CA LEU A 13 -10.20 -7.77 9.89
C LEU A 13 -10.57 -7.93 11.37
N ASN A 14 -11.02 -9.10 11.81
CA ASN A 14 -11.33 -9.34 13.22
C ASN A 14 -10.05 -9.43 14.05
N PHE A 15 -8.98 -10.00 13.48
CA PHE A 15 -7.65 -9.95 14.09
C PHE A 15 -7.20 -8.51 14.33
N LEU A 16 -7.34 -7.61 13.35
CA LEU A 16 -7.00 -6.20 13.51
C LEU A 16 -7.91 -5.50 14.53
N LYS A 17 -9.23 -5.71 14.48
CA LYS A 17 -10.15 -5.12 15.47
C LYS A 17 -9.80 -5.51 16.92
N LYS A 18 -9.36 -6.75 17.12
CA LYS A 18 -9.03 -7.28 18.45
C LYS A 18 -7.65 -6.86 18.93
N ASN A 19 -6.64 -6.94 18.06
CA ASN A 19 -5.22 -6.81 18.46
C ASN A 19 -4.58 -5.47 18.04
N HIS A 20 -5.15 -4.80 17.04
CA HIS A 20 -4.64 -3.56 16.43
C HIS A 20 -5.78 -2.55 16.13
N PRO A 21 -6.68 -2.26 17.08
CA PRO A 21 -7.82 -1.39 16.83
C PRO A 21 -7.39 0.04 16.47
N THR A 22 -6.32 0.54 17.09
CA THR A 22 -5.76 1.87 16.82
C THR A 22 -5.27 1.97 15.38
N GLU A 23 -4.48 1.01 14.91
CA GLU A 23 -3.97 1.01 13.54
C GLU A 23 -5.11 0.92 12.52
N LEU A 24 -6.14 0.12 12.81
CA LEU A 24 -7.31 0.01 11.94
C LEU A 24 -8.08 1.34 11.82
N GLU A 25 -8.26 2.06 12.93
CA GLU A 25 -8.91 3.38 12.90
C GLU A 25 -8.03 4.44 12.23
N GLU A 26 -6.72 4.40 12.44
CA GLU A 26 -5.77 5.26 11.74
C GLU A 26 -5.80 5.05 10.21
N ILE A 27 -5.85 3.80 9.74
CA ILE A 27 -5.99 3.50 8.30
C ILE A 27 -7.27 4.11 7.74
N LYS A 28 -8.40 3.97 8.45
CA LYS A 28 -9.67 4.58 8.03
C LYS A 28 -9.59 6.11 8.05
N LEU A 29 -8.91 6.68 9.04
CA LEU A 29 -8.69 8.12 9.16
C LEU A 29 -7.88 8.67 8.00
N VAL A 30 -6.77 8.03 7.63
CA VAL A 30 -5.96 8.41 6.47
C VAL A 30 -6.82 8.42 5.21
N VAL A 31 -7.56 7.34 4.93
CA VAL A 31 -8.47 7.29 3.76
C VAL A 31 -9.50 8.40 3.81
N LYS A 32 -10.05 8.74 4.98
CA LYS A 32 -11.01 9.83 5.14
C LYS A 32 -10.37 11.18 4.83
N ASN A 33 -9.19 11.47 5.38
CA ASN A 33 -8.50 12.75 5.30
C ASN A 33 -7.92 13.08 3.92
N THR A 34 -7.47 12.07 3.16
CA THR A 34 -6.92 12.29 1.81
C THR A 34 -7.96 12.93 0.89
N ASP A 35 -7.73 14.14 0.39
CA ASP A 35 -8.65 14.82 -0.51
C ASP A 35 -8.25 14.60 -1.98
N ALA A 36 -8.74 13.49 -2.53
CA ALA A 36 -8.46 13.15 -3.91
C ALA A 36 -8.88 14.22 -4.92
N LYS A 37 -9.89 15.06 -4.63
CA LYS A 37 -10.35 16.10 -5.57
C LYS A 37 -9.25 17.11 -5.90
N LYS A 38 -8.39 17.44 -4.92
CA LYS A 38 -7.22 18.32 -5.11
C LYS A 38 -6.21 17.76 -6.12
N HIS A 39 -6.21 16.45 -6.30
CA HIS A 39 -5.24 15.76 -7.15
C HIS A 39 -5.77 15.40 -8.53
N ARG A 40 -6.94 15.91 -8.94
CA ARG A 40 -7.46 15.77 -10.31
C ARG A 40 -6.77 16.70 -11.32
N THR A 41 -5.43 16.65 -11.33
CA THR A 41 -4.58 17.58 -12.09
C THR A 41 -3.88 16.95 -13.30
N LYS A 42 -3.98 15.63 -13.50
CA LYS A 42 -3.27 14.94 -14.59
C LYS A 42 -4.04 15.09 -15.89
N THR A 43 -3.45 15.78 -16.87
CA THR A 43 -3.99 15.80 -18.24
C THR A 43 -3.60 14.50 -18.95
N SER A 44 -4.57 13.75 -19.44
CA SER A 44 -4.31 12.48 -20.12
C SER A 44 -3.68 12.69 -21.50
N LYS A 45 -2.72 11.82 -21.83
CA LYS A 45 -2.08 11.71 -23.15
C LYS A 45 -2.53 10.45 -23.91
N GLU A 46 -3.37 9.61 -23.30
CA GLU A 46 -3.85 8.38 -23.93
C GLU A 46 -4.82 8.71 -25.06
N ILE A 47 -4.72 8.00 -26.18
CA ILE A 47 -5.48 8.29 -27.41
C ILE A 47 -6.98 8.34 -27.14
N THR A 48 -7.50 7.41 -26.34
CA THR A 48 -8.93 7.27 -26.02
C THR A 48 -9.50 8.34 -25.09
N MET A 49 -8.64 9.14 -24.45
CA MET A 49 -9.05 10.12 -23.42
C MET A 49 -8.18 11.37 -23.40
N LYS A 50 -7.52 11.68 -24.51
CA LYS A 50 -6.57 12.80 -24.64
C LYS A 50 -7.21 14.11 -24.16
N GLY A 51 -6.49 14.85 -23.32
CA GLY A 51 -6.95 16.14 -22.78
C GLY A 51 -7.87 16.06 -21.55
N LYS A 52 -8.40 14.89 -21.17
CA LYS A 52 -9.22 14.77 -19.95
C LYS A 52 -8.37 15.00 -18.69
N LYS A 53 -8.94 15.72 -17.71
CA LYS A 53 -8.37 15.87 -16.36
C LYS A 53 -8.71 14.65 -15.51
N LEU A 54 -7.68 13.90 -15.15
CA LEU A 54 -7.71 12.70 -14.33
C LEU A 54 -7.03 12.95 -12.98
N TYR A 55 -7.23 12.00 -12.07
CA TYR A 55 -6.46 11.93 -10.84
C TYR A 55 -4.99 11.63 -11.12
N ALA A 56 -4.11 12.32 -10.42
CA ALA A 56 -2.66 12.17 -10.50
C ALA A 56 -2.23 11.14 -9.43
N PRO A 57 -1.98 9.87 -9.79
CA PRO A 57 -1.68 8.82 -8.81
C PRO A 57 -0.44 9.14 -7.97
N LYS A 58 0.59 9.74 -8.58
CA LYS A 58 1.80 10.18 -7.86
C LYS A 58 1.50 11.18 -6.73
N LYS A 59 0.60 12.13 -6.98
CA LYS A 59 0.24 13.13 -5.97
C LYS A 59 -0.63 12.55 -4.87
N LEU A 60 -1.54 11.62 -5.23
CA LEU A 60 -2.32 10.87 -4.25
C LEU A 60 -1.44 10.02 -3.34
N ASN A 61 -0.43 9.34 -3.89
CA ASN A 61 0.53 8.58 -3.10
C ASN A 61 1.30 9.47 -2.12
N ILE A 62 1.70 10.68 -2.55
CA ILE A 62 2.37 11.65 -1.68
C ILE A 62 1.43 12.10 -0.55
N GLU A 63 0.19 12.50 -0.85
CA GLU A 63 -0.77 12.94 0.18
C GLU A 63 -1.07 11.83 1.19
N MET A 64 -1.30 10.59 0.72
CA MET A 64 -1.50 9.45 1.62
C MET A 64 -0.27 9.15 2.46
N LYS A 65 0.93 9.22 1.87
CA LYS A 65 2.18 9.04 2.60
C LYS A 65 2.33 10.06 3.73
N GLU A 66 2.08 11.34 3.45
CA GLU A 66 2.13 12.39 4.47
C GLU A 66 1.11 12.15 5.59
N GLU A 67 -0.11 11.72 5.28
CA GLU A 67 -1.13 11.38 6.29
C GLU A 67 -0.72 10.18 7.15
N PHE A 68 -0.11 9.15 6.57
CA PHE A 68 0.44 8.01 7.31
C PHE A 68 1.63 8.42 8.19
N GLU A 69 2.56 9.22 7.67
CA GLU A 69 3.75 9.68 8.41
C GLU A 69 3.37 10.55 9.63
N LYS A 70 2.32 11.39 9.52
CA LYS A 70 1.76 12.15 10.66
C LYS A 70 1.33 11.27 11.82
N LEU A 71 0.87 10.05 11.51
CA LEU A 71 0.43 9.05 12.49
C LEU A 71 1.58 8.11 12.91
N GLY A 72 2.81 8.38 12.47
CA GLY A 72 4.01 7.64 12.86
C GLY A 72 4.25 6.34 12.08
N TRP A 73 3.52 6.10 10.99
CA TRP A 73 3.81 5.00 10.06
C TRP A 73 5.07 5.32 9.25
N LYS A 74 5.91 4.32 9.01
CA LYS A 74 7.18 4.52 8.31
C LYS A 74 7.46 3.36 7.36
N ALA A 75 8.20 3.65 6.29
CA ALA A 75 8.74 2.61 5.43
C ALA A 75 9.72 1.73 6.19
N HIS A 76 9.69 0.43 5.91
CA HIS A 76 10.57 -0.53 6.56
C HIS A 76 11.15 -1.52 5.58
N LYS A 77 12.48 -1.67 5.61
CA LYS A 77 13.23 -2.63 4.80
C LYS A 77 13.43 -3.92 5.59
N ILE A 78 12.78 -4.98 5.15
CA ILE A 78 12.82 -6.31 5.74
C ILE A 78 13.85 -7.16 4.98
N PRO A 79 14.96 -7.58 5.62
CA PRO A 79 15.91 -8.50 5.00
C PRO A 79 15.26 -9.87 4.82
N VAL A 80 15.46 -10.49 3.66
CA VAL A 80 14.92 -11.82 3.33
C VAL A 80 16.08 -12.71 2.90
N THR A 81 16.10 -13.94 3.41
CA THR A 81 17.01 -14.98 2.91
C THR A 81 16.18 -16.11 2.33
N THR A 82 16.38 -16.38 1.04
CA THR A 82 15.73 -17.47 0.32
C THR A 82 16.71 -18.62 0.22
N GLU A 83 16.33 -19.77 0.76
CA GLU A 83 17.10 -21.01 0.65
C GLU A 83 16.46 -21.91 -0.41
N VAL A 84 17.18 -22.14 -1.51
CA VAL A 84 16.75 -23.05 -2.57
C VAL A 84 17.31 -24.44 -2.24
N LYS A 85 16.41 -25.41 -2.05
CA LYS A 85 16.73 -26.81 -1.77
C LYS A 85 16.27 -27.69 -2.93
N ASN A 86 16.83 -27.51 -4.12
CA ASN A 86 16.53 -28.35 -5.27
C ASN A 86 17.82 -28.99 -5.81
N PRO A 87 18.03 -30.32 -5.68
CA PRO A 87 19.24 -30.96 -6.17
C PRO A 87 19.52 -30.63 -7.65
N PRO A 88 20.78 -30.34 -8.04
CA PRO A 88 22.01 -30.33 -7.23
C PRO A 88 22.30 -29.01 -6.47
N TYR A 89 21.43 -28.00 -6.56
CA TYR A 89 21.68 -26.66 -6.05
C TYR A 89 21.20 -26.50 -4.59
N LYS A 90 22.15 -26.19 -3.70
CA LYS A 90 21.89 -25.70 -2.34
C LYS A 90 22.46 -24.29 -2.23
N GLU A 91 21.64 -23.31 -2.57
CA GLU A 91 22.05 -21.92 -2.61
C GLU A 91 21.21 -21.07 -1.68
N LYS A 92 21.86 -20.10 -1.03
CA LYS A 92 21.22 -19.11 -0.17
C LYS A 92 21.34 -17.74 -0.82
N PHE A 93 20.20 -17.16 -1.15
CA PHE A 93 20.11 -15.83 -1.71
C PHE A 93 19.69 -14.85 -0.63
N LYS A 94 20.42 -13.75 -0.49
CA LYS A 94 20.05 -12.64 0.39
C LYS A 94 19.42 -11.54 -0.46
N GLY A 95 18.35 -10.97 0.06
CA GLY A 95 17.66 -9.83 -0.53
C GLY A 95 16.94 -9.03 0.54
N SER A 96 16.04 -8.17 0.09
CA SER A 96 15.20 -7.39 0.99
C SER A 96 13.88 -7.09 0.32
N ARG A 97 12.82 -6.97 1.11
CA ARG A 97 11.55 -6.37 0.71
C ARG A 97 11.40 -5.06 1.46
N GLU A 98 10.83 -4.06 0.81
CA GLU A 98 10.48 -2.80 1.46
C GLU A 98 8.96 -2.72 1.50
N VAL A 99 8.44 -2.31 2.65
CA VAL A 99 7.01 -2.07 2.87
C VAL A 99 6.82 -0.58 3.02
N ASP A 100 5.79 -0.02 2.38
CA ASP A 100 5.54 1.43 2.36
C ASP A 100 5.25 1.98 3.76
N PHE A 101 4.36 1.30 4.52
CA PHE A 101 3.92 1.74 5.84
C PHE A 101 3.87 0.56 6.82
N LEU A 102 4.80 0.54 7.78
CA LEU A 102 4.83 -0.43 8.87
C LEU A 102 4.69 0.28 10.23
N LYS A 103 3.74 -0.18 11.04
CA LYS A 103 3.56 0.26 12.43
C LYS A 103 3.00 -0.88 13.26
N ASN A 104 3.57 -1.13 14.45
CA ASN A 104 3.05 -2.13 15.40
C ASN A 104 2.74 -3.50 14.79
N LYS A 105 3.61 -3.99 13.89
CA LYS A 105 3.46 -5.26 13.13
C LYS A 105 2.29 -5.31 12.14
N VAL A 106 1.66 -4.17 11.84
CA VAL A 106 0.69 -4.00 10.77
C VAL A 106 1.38 -3.30 9.60
N ALA A 107 1.27 -3.89 8.41
CA ALA A 107 1.79 -3.35 7.15
C ALA A 107 0.63 -2.85 6.29
N VAL A 108 0.82 -1.73 5.60
CA VAL A 108 -0.14 -1.16 4.63
C VAL A 108 0.61 -0.82 3.35
N GLU A 109 0.03 -1.24 2.22
CA GLU A 109 0.47 -0.89 0.87
C GLU A 109 -0.62 -0.08 0.16
N VAL A 110 -0.25 0.99 -0.53
CA VAL A 110 -1.19 1.86 -1.26
C VAL A 110 -0.93 1.74 -2.76
N GLN A 111 -1.90 1.22 -3.51
CA GLN A 111 -1.72 0.92 -4.92
C GLN A 111 -2.69 1.67 -5.84
N PHE A 112 -2.14 2.56 -6.68
CA PHE A 112 -2.83 3.19 -7.82
C PHE A 112 -2.18 2.83 -9.17
N GLY A 113 -1.34 1.79 -9.19
CA GLY A 113 -0.55 1.34 -10.32
C GLY A 113 -1.14 0.15 -11.07
N LYS A 114 -0.25 -0.64 -11.69
CA LYS A 114 -0.63 -1.79 -12.54
C LYS A 114 -0.98 -3.02 -11.70
N TYR A 115 -1.83 -3.89 -12.25
CA TYR A 115 -2.24 -5.15 -11.62
C TYR A 115 -1.08 -6.05 -11.18
N ALA A 116 0.02 -6.10 -11.94
CA ALA A 116 1.17 -6.94 -11.64
C ALA A 116 1.78 -6.66 -10.26
N PHE A 117 1.68 -5.42 -9.75
CA PHE A 117 2.21 -5.06 -8.44
C PHE A 117 1.30 -5.52 -7.30
N MET A 118 -0.02 -5.55 -7.50
CA MET A 118 -0.94 -6.09 -6.49
C MET A 118 -0.63 -7.55 -6.18
N ALA A 119 -0.28 -8.35 -7.19
CA ALA A 119 0.08 -9.75 -7.03
C ALA A 119 1.42 -9.95 -6.31
N TYR A 120 2.31 -8.96 -6.37
CA TYR A 120 3.60 -8.99 -5.67
C TYR A 120 3.47 -8.59 -4.20
N ASP A 121 2.55 -7.67 -3.90
CA ASP A 121 2.31 -7.15 -2.54
C ASP A 121 1.56 -8.16 -1.64
N MET A 122 0.82 -9.11 -2.23
CA MET A 122 0.10 -10.19 -1.54
C MET A 122 1.00 -11.38 -1.20
#